data_AF-A0A498APR7-F1
#
_entry.id   AF-A0A498APR7-F1
#
_cell.length_a   1.000
_cell.length_b   1.000
_cell.length_c   1.000
_cell.angle_alpha   90.00
_cell.angle_beta   90.00
_cell.angle_gamma   90.00
#
_symmetry.space_group_name_H-M   'P 1'
#
loop_
_entity.id
_entity.type
_entity.pdbx_description
1 polymer ?
#
loop_
_entity_poly.entity_id
_entity_poly.type
_entity_poly.pdbx_seq_one_letter_code
_entity_poly.pdbx_strand_id
1 'polypeptide(L)'
;MSRAVRGFSRTPPVRQVLAAGLLVVAVVLVAPAWWADVALSAARWVGRFWLVAAMVVLAAAVWGGGRRRRIRTAVGRRPRTPAMPFLVHVVLLLVLAAAVASLVGVLLWHVLGQPVVGAGPDAGSTPGAPAATTWSARDALDAVKIVLTLVGGVGAVVALTAAYRRQRLSEVEAYREETRTLLDRFCKAAELLGARDVAVRTAGVYAFAALANDAPESRQGSIDVLCAYLRQPWGSRPEAPGVGADRQDRDEQGPGTAHPVEDAADPRQERQLRHTVVRLVRDNLHLPDDDPRTWRGHDFDFSGMVLDGGDFSGATFTGDGRVTFADATITGALSFAGATFAGGTVSFDGARFAGGSISFAGATFNGGLVDLSRIDAEHRPPASTLWPVGVRVPAGLRLPAPARDA
;
A
#
# COMPACT_ATOMS: atom_id res chain seq x y z
N MET A 1 -45.09 8.73 -11.35
CA MET A 1 -45.25 10.21 -11.23
C MET A 1 -43.86 10.75 -10.94
N SER A 2 -43.26 11.76 -11.58
CA SER A 2 -43.61 12.66 -12.69
C SER A 2 -42.30 13.22 -13.28
N ARG A 3 -42.34 13.56 -14.58
CA ARG A 3 -41.30 14.27 -15.36
C ARG A 3 -41.17 15.76 -14.96
N ALA A 4 -40.10 16.37 -15.52
CA ALA A 4 -39.82 17.80 -15.78
C ALA A 4 -38.91 18.46 -14.72
N VAL A 5 -37.88 19.24 -15.08
CA VAL A 5 -37.91 20.42 -15.97
C VAL A 5 -36.57 20.65 -16.69
N ARG A 6 -36.64 21.03 -17.96
CA ARG A 6 -35.57 21.58 -18.81
C ARG A 6 -35.42 23.10 -18.57
N GLY A 7 -34.21 23.63 -18.72
CA GLY A 7 -33.90 25.07 -18.91
C GLY A 7 -32.47 25.34 -18.45
N PHE A 8 -31.58 26.08 -19.12
CA PHE A 8 -31.67 27.02 -20.23
C PHE A 8 -30.25 27.09 -20.82
N SER A 9 -30.03 26.77 -22.10
CA SER A 9 -28.78 27.14 -22.78
C SER A 9 -28.88 28.61 -23.17
N ARG A 10 -28.26 29.49 -22.38
CA ARG A 10 -28.05 30.89 -22.77
C ARG A 10 -26.99 30.94 -23.86
N THR A 11 -27.40 30.85 -25.12
CA THR A 11 -26.59 31.34 -26.23
C THR A 11 -26.46 32.86 -26.07
N PRO A 12 -25.24 33.44 -26.11
CA PRO A 12 -25.11 34.90 -26.13
C PRO A 12 -25.82 35.44 -27.38
N PRO A 13 -26.56 36.55 -27.30
CA PRO A 13 -27.28 37.08 -28.44
C PRO A 13 -26.27 37.45 -29.52
N VAL A 14 -26.43 36.88 -30.72
CA VAL A 14 -25.56 37.06 -31.90
C VAL A 14 -25.21 38.53 -32.17
N ARG A 15 -26.08 39.47 -31.75
CA ARG A 15 -25.84 40.92 -31.77
C ARG A 15 -24.65 41.39 -30.93
N GLN A 16 -24.34 40.79 -29.79
CA GLN A 16 -23.18 41.15 -28.95
C GLN A 16 -21.87 40.67 -29.55
N VAL A 17 -21.87 39.49 -30.19
CA VAL A 17 -20.69 38.96 -30.89
C VAL A 17 -20.41 39.76 -32.17
N LEU A 18 -21.46 40.13 -32.91
CA LEU A 18 -21.33 41.00 -34.09
C LEU A 18 -20.90 42.42 -33.71
N ALA A 19 -21.42 42.99 -32.62
CA ALA A 19 -21.01 44.32 -32.14
C ALA A 19 -19.55 44.33 -31.64
N ALA A 20 -19.12 43.28 -30.93
CA ALA A 20 -17.71 43.13 -30.53
C ALA A 20 -16.79 42.95 -31.75
N GLY A 21 -17.22 42.18 -32.74
CA GLY A 21 -16.49 42.00 -34.00
C GLY A 21 -16.33 43.29 -34.80
N LEU A 22 -17.40 44.07 -34.93
CA LEU A 22 -17.38 45.37 -35.64
C LEU A 22 -16.53 46.42 -34.92
N LEU A 23 -16.51 46.41 -33.59
CA LEU A 23 -15.68 47.32 -32.79
C LEU A 23 -14.20 46.95 -32.88
N VAL A 24 -13.86 45.65 -32.93
CA VAL A 24 -12.48 45.19 -33.20
C VAL A 24 -12.04 45.57 -34.61
N VAL A 25 -12.90 45.39 -35.62
CA VAL A 25 -12.58 45.77 -37.01
C VAL A 25 -12.43 47.28 -37.16
N ALA A 26 -13.26 48.08 -36.50
CA ALA A 26 -13.15 49.54 -36.49
C ALA A 26 -11.86 50.03 -35.78
N VAL A 27 -11.47 49.40 -34.68
CA VAL A 27 -10.21 49.70 -33.98
C VAL A 27 -8.98 49.34 -34.83
N VAL A 28 -9.08 48.27 -35.63
CA VAL A 28 -7.99 47.84 -36.55
C VAL A 28 -7.92 48.73 -37.80
N LEU A 29 -9.05 49.20 -38.33
CA LEU A 29 -9.08 50.08 -39.52
C LEU A 29 -8.67 51.53 -39.23
N VAL A 30 -8.80 51.99 -37.99
CA VAL A 30 -8.36 53.33 -37.54
C VAL A 30 -6.92 53.30 -37.00
N ALA A 31 -6.19 52.19 -37.19
CA ALA A 31 -4.85 51.98 -36.65
C ALA A 31 -3.90 53.16 -36.93
N PRO A 32 -3.44 53.89 -35.89
CA PRO A 32 -2.48 54.95 -36.11
C PRO A 32 -1.09 54.33 -36.32
N ALA A 33 -0.20 55.05 -37.00
CA ALA A 33 1.12 54.56 -37.45
C ALA A 33 1.97 53.87 -36.36
N TRP A 34 1.72 54.14 -35.08
CA TRP A 34 2.37 53.47 -33.95
C TRP A 34 1.99 52.00 -33.76
N TRP A 35 0.99 51.45 -34.47
CA TRP A 35 0.75 49.99 -34.48
C TRP A 35 1.89 49.22 -35.16
N ALA A 36 2.54 49.81 -36.16
CA ALA A 36 3.75 49.24 -36.73
C ALA A 36 4.87 49.24 -35.69
N ASP A 37 4.99 50.31 -34.90
CA ASP A 37 5.97 50.40 -33.80
C ASP A 37 5.64 49.45 -32.66
N VAL A 38 4.38 49.24 -32.31
CA VAL A 38 3.96 48.26 -31.29
C VAL A 38 4.10 46.84 -31.81
N ALA A 39 3.84 46.56 -33.09
CA ALA A 39 4.08 45.27 -33.70
C ALA A 39 5.59 44.97 -33.79
N LEU A 40 6.42 45.97 -34.11
CA LEU A 40 7.88 45.85 -34.09
C LEU A 40 8.44 45.75 -32.67
N SER A 41 7.84 46.44 -31.71
CA SER A 41 8.17 46.34 -30.28
C SER A 41 7.80 44.98 -29.74
N ALA A 42 6.61 44.47 -30.06
CA ALA A 42 6.15 43.13 -29.73
C ALA A 42 6.99 42.06 -30.44
N ALA A 43 7.37 42.26 -31.70
CA ALA A 43 8.27 41.35 -32.42
C ALA A 43 9.69 41.34 -31.82
N ARG A 44 10.20 42.48 -31.34
CA ARG A 44 11.46 42.59 -30.59
C ARG A 44 11.34 41.97 -29.19
N TRP A 45 10.20 42.13 -28.52
CA TRP A 45 9.94 41.58 -27.19
C TRP A 45 9.76 40.06 -27.25
N VAL A 46 9.02 39.56 -28.25
CA VAL A 46 8.91 38.15 -28.60
C VAL A 46 10.28 37.62 -29.02
N GLY A 47 11.03 38.28 -29.90
CA GLY A 47 12.39 37.87 -30.25
C GLY A 47 13.35 37.80 -29.05
N ARG A 48 13.17 38.68 -28.06
CA ARG A 48 14.03 38.79 -26.86
C ARG A 48 13.63 37.86 -25.71
N PHE A 49 12.36 37.49 -25.61
CA PHE A 49 11.83 36.68 -24.49
C PHE A 49 11.13 35.38 -24.91
N TRP A 50 11.06 35.06 -26.20
CA TRP A 50 10.44 33.82 -26.69
C TRP A 50 11.15 32.57 -26.15
N LEU A 51 12.47 32.63 -25.90
CA LEU A 51 13.21 31.56 -25.22
C LEU A 51 12.74 31.34 -23.78
N VAL A 52 12.49 32.42 -23.03
CA VAL A 52 11.97 32.33 -21.66
C VAL A 52 10.53 31.81 -21.70
N ALA A 53 9.71 32.28 -22.64
CA ALA A 53 8.35 31.79 -22.82
C ALA A 53 8.32 30.31 -23.23
N ALA A 54 9.20 29.86 -24.15
CA ALA A 54 9.32 28.47 -24.55
C ALA A 54 9.81 27.59 -23.40
N MET A 55 10.77 28.07 -22.60
CA MET A 55 11.27 27.37 -21.43
C MET A 55 10.21 27.28 -20.30
N VAL A 56 9.40 28.33 -20.10
CA VAL A 56 8.26 28.33 -19.18
C VAL A 56 7.15 27.40 -19.67
N VAL A 57 6.83 27.40 -20.97
CA VAL A 57 5.84 26.49 -21.58
C VAL A 57 6.32 25.04 -21.50
N LEU A 58 7.61 24.77 -21.69
CA LEU A 58 8.19 23.44 -21.55
C LEU A 58 8.21 22.99 -20.09
N ALA A 59 8.58 23.88 -19.15
CA ALA A 59 8.50 23.62 -17.71
C ALA A 59 7.05 23.37 -17.28
N ALA A 60 6.09 24.14 -17.82
CA ALA A 60 4.67 23.95 -17.58
C ALA A 60 4.11 22.68 -18.25
N ALA A 61 4.66 22.23 -19.38
CA ALA A 61 4.29 20.95 -20.00
C ALA A 61 4.84 19.76 -19.20
N VAL A 62 6.07 19.88 -18.68
CA VAL A 62 6.69 18.91 -17.76
C VAL A 62 5.93 18.83 -16.43
N TRP A 63 5.48 19.97 -15.90
CA TRP A 63 4.69 20.03 -14.66
C TRP A 63 3.22 19.64 -14.88
N GLY A 64 2.63 20.06 -16.01
CA GLY A 64 1.23 19.85 -16.39
C GLY A 64 0.94 18.41 -16.83
N GLY A 65 1.93 17.69 -17.34
CA GLY A 65 1.87 16.25 -17.56
C GLY A 65 1.59 15.44 -16.28
N GLY A 66 1.77 16.06 -15.10
CA GLY A 66 1.50 15.48 -13.78
C GLY A 66 0.05 15.61 -13.28
N ARG A 67 -0.84 16.37 -13.95
CA ARG A 67 -2.27 16.39 -13.57
C ARG A 67 -3.05 15.32 -14.32
N ARG A 68 -2.92 14.06 -13.90
CA ARG A 68 -3.85 12.99 -14.32
C ARG A 68 -4.53 12.37 -13.11
N ARG A 69 -5.87 12.26 -13.25
CA ARG A 69 -6.88 12.01 -12.21
C ARG A 69 -6.54 10.82 -11.31
N ARG A 70 -6.75 11.01 -10.01
CA ARG A 70 -6.79 9.94 -9.01
C ARG A 70 -7.90 8.96 -9.38
N ILE A 71 -7.54 7.80 -9.92
CA ILE A 71 -8.44 6.65 -9.97
C ILE A 71 -8.05 5.79 -8.76
N ARG A 72 -8.95 5.73 -7.77
CA ARG A 72 -8.85 4.78 -6.66
C ARG A 72 -9.12 3.39 -7.21
N THR A 73 -8.14 2.50 -7.15
CA THR A 73 -8.34 1.05 -7.32
C THR A 73 -7.80 0.34 -6.10
N ALA A 74 -8.52 -0.69 -5.65
CA ALA A 74 -8.51 -1.27 -4.30
C ALA A 74 -7.35 -2.23 -3.97
N VAL A 75 -6.29 -2.32 -4.78
CA VAL A 75 -5.17 -3.24 -4.51
C VAL A 75 -3.86 -2.53 -4.80
N GLY A 76 -3.08 -2.26 -3.74
CA GLY A 76 -1.66 -1.91 -3.78
C GLY A 76 -1.28 -0.63 -4.54
N ARG A 77 -0.54 0.28 -3.91
CA ARG A 77 0.06 1.43 -4.60
C ARG A 77 1.16 0.94 -5.55
N ARG A 78 0.82 0.64 -6.81
CA ARG A 78 1.86 0.49 -7.86
C ARG A 78 2.47 1.86 -8.18
N PRO A 79 3.77 2.11 -7.95
CA PRO A 79 4.44 3.21 -8.61
C PRO A 79 4.48 2.89 -10.11
N ARG A 80 3.68 3.62 -10.89
CA ARG A 80 3.66 3.52 -12.35
C ARG A 80 4.90 4.23 -12.90
N THR A 81 5.74 3.50 -13.62
CA THR A 81 6.92 4.05 -14.28
C THR A 81 6.54 4.96 -15.46
N PRO A 82 7.28 6.05 -15.72
CA PRO A 82 7.08 6.85 -16.93
C PRO A 82 7.52 6.08 -18.17
N ALA A 83 6.73 6.18 -19.25
CA ALA A 83 6.85 5.41 -20.49
C ALA A 83 7.99 5.82 -21.46
N MET A 84 8.93 6.65 -21.03
CA MET A 84 10.02 7.12 -21.89
C MET A 84 11.38 6.74 -21.31
N PRO A 85 12.26 6.08 -22.10
CA PRO A 85 13.56 5.61 -21.64
C PRO A 85 14.44 6.79 -21.19
N PHE A 86 15.18 6.59 -20.10
CA PHE A 86 16.00 7.60 -19.41
C PHE A 86 16.95 8.34 -20.36
N LEU A 87 17.60 7.59 -21.26
CA LEU A 87 18.50 8.14 -22.28
C LEU A 87 17.80 9.20 -23.14
N VAL A 88 16.55 9.00 -23.54
CA VAL A 88 15.83 9.96 -24.40
C VAL A 88 15.58 11.28 -23.68
N HIS A 89 15.31 11.26 -22.37
CA HIS A 89 15.10 12.50 -21.61
C HIS A 89 16.40 13.28 -21.39
N VAL A 90 17.50 12.58 -21.08
CA VAL A 90 18.81 13.21 -20.91
C VAL A 90 19.30 13.76 -22.26
N VAL A 91 19.16 13.00 -23.33
CA VAL A 91 19.49 13.44 -24.69
C VAL A 91 18.64 14.65 -25.08
N LEU A 92 17.34 14.65 -24.81
CA LEU A 92 16.47 15.80 -25.12
C LEU A 92 16.89 17.06 -24.34
N LEU A 93 17.27 16.92 -23.07
CA LEU A 93 17.78 18.02 -22.25
C LEU A 93 19.14 18.54 -22.74
N LEU A 94 20.05 17.64 -23.13
CA LEU A 94 21.35 18.03 -23.68
C LEU A 94 21.21 18.71 -25.05
N VAL A 95 20.33 18.19 -25.92
CA VAL A 95 20.02 18.79 -27.21
C VAL A 95 19.39 20.18 -27.02
N LEU A 96 18.48 20.32 -26.05
CA LEU A 96 17.90 21.62 -25.71
C LEU A 96 18.96 22.59 -25.18
N ALA A 97 19.85 22.13 -24.30
CA ALA A 97 20.95 22.94 -23.77
C ALA A 97 21.86 23.46 -24.89
N ALA A 98 22.25 22.57 -25.81
CA ALA A 98 23.06 22.93 -26.97
C ALA A 98 22.33 23.91 -27.89
N ALA A 99 21.04 23.68 -28.17
CA ALA A 99 20.24 24.57 -29.00
C ALA A 99 20.10 25.97 -28.39
N VAL A 100 19.89 26.08 -27.07
CA VAL A 100 19.82 27.36 -26.36
C VAL A 100 21.18 28.07 -26.41
N ALA A 101 22.29 27.35 -26.17
CA ALA A 101 23.63 27.94 -26.24
C ALA A 101 23.96 28.46 -27.65
N SER A 102 23.67 27.68 -28.70
CA SER A 102 23.86 28.09 -30.09
C SER A 102 22.99 29.30 -30.44
N LEU A 103 21.73 29.31 -30.01
CA LEU A 103 20.82 30.44 -30.28
C LEU A 103 21.26 31.71 -29.56
N VAL A 104 21.70 31.62 -28.30
CA VAL A 104 22.25 32.77 -27.56
C VAL A 104 23.51 33.28 -28.23
N GLY A 105 24.43 32.39 -28.65
CA GLY A 105 25.64 32.79 -29.38
C GLY A 105 25.32 33.53 -30.68
N VAL A 106 24.38 33.03 -31.47
CA VAL A 106 23.93 33.68 -32.73
C VAL A 106 23.23 35.01 -32.46
N LEU A 107 22.38 35.09 -31.43
CA LEU A 107 21.71 36.34 -31.07
C LEU A 107 22.73 37.38 -30.61
N LEU A 108 23.71 36.98 -29.80
CA LEU A 108 24.81 37.85 -29.37
C LEU A 108 25.58 38.35 -30.59
N TRP A 109 25.91 37.46 -31.52
CA TRP A 109 26.60 37.80 -32.77
C TRP A 109 25.87 38.86 -33.60
N HIS A 110 24.54 38.75 -33.71
CA HIS A 110 23.72 39.72 -34.42
C HIS A 110 23.56 41.04 -33.67
N VAL A 111 23.33 41.00 -32.34
CA VAL A 111 23.16 42.20 -31.51
C VAL A 111 24.45 43.03 -31.45
N LEU A 112 25.62 42.37 -31.46
CA LEU A 112 26.92 43.03 -31.45
C LEU A 112 27.45 43.40 -32.85
N GLY A 113 26.63 43.26 -33.90
CA GLY A 113 26.94 43.82 -35.22
C GLY A 113 27.99 43.05 -36.01
N GLN A 114 28.08 41.72 -35.86
CA GLN A 114 29.01 40.83 -36.58
C GLN A 114 30.48 41.29 -36.47
N PRO A 115 31.02 41.32 -35.25
CA PRO A 115 32.31 41.92 -34.98
C PRO A 115 33.45 41.06 -35.54
N VAL A 116 34.36 41.68 -36.27
CA VAL A 116 35.57 41.02 -36.77
C VAL A 116 36.61 41.03 -35.65
N VAL A 117 37.10 39.84 -35.26
CA VAL A 117 38.21 39.72 -34.30
C VAL A 117 39.49 40.08 -35.04
N GLY A 118 39.93 41.32 -34.91
CA GLY A 118 41.12 41.87 -35.58
C GLY A 118 42.03 42.58 -34.58
N ALA A 119 43.34 42.45 -34.80
CA ALA A 119 44.34 43.16 -34.02
C ALA A 119 44.46 44.62 -34.51
N GLY A 120 44.00 45.56 -33.69
CA GLY A 120 44.42 46.97 -33.75
C GLY A 120 43.71 47.87 -34.77
N PRO A 121 43.75 49.20 -34.53
CA PRO A 121 42.90 50.18 -35.20
C PRO A 121 43.41 50.61 -36.58
N ASP A 122 43.90 49.71 -37.44
CA ASP A 122 44.48 50.11 -38.74
C ASP A 122 43.98 49.29 -39.96
N ALA A 123 42.91 48.50 -39.82
CA ALA A 123 42.32 47.78 -40.94
C ALA A 123 41.51 48.70 -41.87
N GLY A 124 42.23 49.42 -42.74
CA GLY A 124 41.76 49.95 -44.04
C GLY A 124 40.46 50.75 -44.01
N SER A 125 40.53 52.05 -43.72
CA SER A 125 39.41 52.98 -43.88
C SER A 125 39.07 53.16 -45.37
N THR A 126 38.03 52.46 -45.83
CA THR A 126 37.35 52.80 -47.09
C THR A 126 36.31 53.89 -46.77
N PRO A 127 36.38 55.10 -47.37
CA PRO A 127 35.43 56.16 -47.06
C PRO A 127 34.03 55.76 -47.56
N GLY A 128 33.09 55.57 -46.63
CA GLY A 128 31.66 55.31 -46.93
C GLY A 128 31.12 53.94 -46.47
N ALA A 129 31.95 53.03 -45.97
CA ALA A 129 31.47 51.79 -45.36
C ALA A 129 31.09 52.01 -43.87
N PRO A 130 30.00 51.40 -43.37
CA PRO A 130 29.65 51.49 -41.95
C PRO A 130 30.80 50.92 -41.09
N ALA A 131 31.17 51.62 -40.02
CA ALA A 131 32.26 51.21 -39.14
C ALA A 131 32.02 49.80 -38.60
N ALA A 132 32.89 48.85 -38.97
CA ALA A 132 32.86 47.50 -38.42
C ALA A 132 33.14 47.58 -36.91
N THR A 133 32.27 46.99 -36.10
CA THR A 133 32.44 46.98 -34.65
C THR A 133 33.58 46.02 -34.30
N THR A 134 34.75 46.51 -33.93
CA THR A 134 35.90 45.67 -33.56
C THR A 134 35.90 45.42 -32.05
N TRP A 135 35.88 44.16 -31.64
CA TRP A 135 35.95 43.80 -30.21
C TRP A 135 37.37 43.96 -29.67
N SER A 136 37.49 44.58 -28.49
CA SER A 136 38.71 44.44 -27.70
C SER A 136 38.78 43.04 -27.11
N ALA A 137 39.99 42.58 -26.74
CA ALA A 137 40.17 41.29 -26.09
C ALA A 137 39.37 41.16 -24.77
N ARG A 138 39.05 42.27 -24.10
CA ARG A 138 38.26 42.28 -22.87
C ARG A 138 36.79 42.00 -23.12
N ASP A 139 36.21 42.61 -24.16
CA ASP A 139 34.80 42.43 -24.51
C ASP A 139 34.52 40.99 -25.00
N ALA A 140 35.45 40.44 -25.77
CA ALA A 140 35.42 39.03 -26.17
C ALA A 140 35.47 38.10 -24.94
N LEU A 141 36.32 38.42 -23.96
CA LEU A 141 36.44 37.64 -22.73
C LEU A 141 35.15 37.69 -21.88
N ASP A 142 34.52 38.86 -21.76
CA ASP A 142 33.29 39.00 -20.97
C ASP A 142 32.09 38.32 -21.65
N ALA A 143 32.01 38.37 -22.98
CA ALA A 143 31.05 37.57 -23.75
C ALA A 143 31.24 36.07 -23.51
N VAL A 144 32.49 35.58 -23.53
CA VAL A 144 32.81 34.17 -23.25
C VAL A 144 32.40 33.77 -21.83
N LYS A 145 32.63 34.63 -20.81
CA LYS A 145 32.19 34.36 -19.43
C LYS A 145 30.67 34.20 -19.33
N ILE A 146 29.90 35.05 -20.01
CA ILE A 146 28.43 34.98 -20.01
C ILE A 146 27.96 33.66 -20.63
N VAL A 147 28.53 33.26 -21.77
CA VAL A 147 28.21 31.98 -22.39
C VAL A 147 28.58 30.81 -21.48
N LEU A 148 29.76 30.85 -20.86
CA LEU A 148 30.24 29.79 -19.97
C LEU A 148 29.34 29.62 -18.72
N THR A 149 28.94 30.73 -18.10
CA THR A 149 28.04 30.72 -16.94
C THR A 149 26.64 30.21 -17.29
N LEU A 150 26.12 30.55 -18.46
CA LEU A 150 24.83 30.04 -18.94
C LEU A 150 24.91 28.53 -19.20
N VAL A 151 25.94 28.06 -19.90
CA VAL A 151 26.16 26.63 -20.17
C VAL A 151 26.37 25.86 -18.87
N GLY A 152 27.16 26.40 -17.93
CA GLY A 152 27.34 25.83 -16.60
C GLY A 152 26.04 25.73 -15.81
N GLY A 153 25.20 26.76 -15.86
CA GLY A 153 23.88 26.77 -15.22
C GLY A 153 22.94 25.70 -15.78
N VAL A 154 22.90 25.53 -17.11
CA VAL A 154 22.10 24.47 -17.73
C VAL A 154 22.64 23.08 -17.38
N GLY A 155 23.97 22.90 -17.40
CA GLY A 155 24.61 21.66 -16.96
C GLY A 155 24.26 21.28 -15.51
N ALA A 156 24.23 22.26 -14.60
CA ALA A 156 23.85 22.06 -13.21
C ALA A 156 22.39 21.61 -13.05
N VAL A 157 21.45 22.21 -13.80
CA VAL A 157 20.03 21.80 -13.79
C VAL A 157 19.85 20.38 -14.33
N VAL A 158 20.57 20.00 -15.38
CA VAL A 158 20.55 18.63 -15.93
C VAL A 158 21.09 17.64 -14.90
N ALA A 159 22.22 17.95 -14.26
CA ALA A 159 22.81 17.12 -13.22
C ALA A 159 21.84 16.93 -12.03
N LEU A 160 21.21 18.01 -11.56
CA LEU A 160 20.22 17.96 -10.47
C LEU A 160 19.01 17.11 -10.85
N THR A 161 18.49 17.28 -12.07
CA THR A 161 17.34 16.52 -12.57
C THR A 161 17.66 15.03 -12.68
N ALA A 162 18.87 14.69 -13.17
CA ALA A 162 19.34 13.32 -13.25
C ALA A 162 19.52 12.70 -11.85
N ALA A 163 20.11 13.44 -10.91
CA ALA A 163 20.28 13.01 -9.53
C ALA A 163 18.91 12.75 -8.85
N TYR A 164 17.97 13.67 -8.96
CA TYR A 164 16.61 13.52 -8.43
C TYR A 164 15.90 12.29 -9.01
N ARG A 165 16.01 12.06 -10.32
CA ARG A 165 15.34 10.93 -10.96
C ARG A 165 16.01 9.60 -10.61
N ARG A 166 17.34 9.56 -10.45
CA ARG A 166 18.07 8.39 -9.92
C ARG A 166 17.60 8.07 -8.51
N GLN A 167 17.49 9.07 -7.64
CA GLN A 167 16.97 8.91 -6.28
C GLN A 167 15.54 8.35 -6.28
N ARG A 168 14.67 8.84 -7.17
CA ARG A 168 13.30 8.30 -7.31
C ARG A 168 13.25 6.86 -7.80
N LEU A 169 14.15 6.46 -8.70
CA LEU A 169 14.22 5.07 -9.16
C LEU A 169 14.71 4.14 -8.05
N SER A 170 15.74 4.55 -7.31
CA SER A 170 16.24 3.77 -6.17
C SER A 170 15.21 3.64 -5.05
N GLU A 171 14.38 4.67 -4.79
CA GLU A 171 13.26 4.57 -3.84
C GLU A 171 12.24 3.50 -4.27
N VAL A 172 11.92 3.42 -5.57
CA VAL A 172 10.98 2.43 -6.11
C VAL A 172 11.56 1.03 -6.11
N GLU A 173 12.86 0.89 -6.40
CA GLU A 173 13.59 -0.38 -6.34
C GLU A 173 13.65 -0.90 -4.91
N ALA A 174 14.02 -0.05 -3.94
CA ALA A 174 14.06 -0.39 -2.52
C ALA A 174 12.70 -0.91 -2.02
N TYR A 175 11.60 -0.22 -2.37
CA TYR A 175 10.25 -0.66 -2.00
C TYR A 175 9.88 -2.03 -2.61
N ARG A 176 10.28 -2.30 -3.86
CA ARG A 176 10.05 -3.59 -4.51
C ARG A 176 10.86 -4.71 -3.87
N GLU A 177 12.10 -4.41 -3.49
CA GLU A 177 13.00 -5.37 -2.83
C GLU A 177 12.51 -5.72 -1.42
N GLU A 178 12.02 -4.74 -0.67
CA GLU A 178 11.35 -4.94 0.62
C GLU A 178 10.11 -5.85 0.47
N THR A 179 9.23 -5.54 -0.50
CA THR A 179 8.05 -6.37 -0.79
C THR A 179 8.45 -7.80 -1.21
N ARG A 180 9.50 -7.94 -2.03
CA ARG A 180 10.00 -9.25 -2.47
C ARG A 180 10.54 -10.05 -1.29
N THR A 181 11.32 -9.41 -0.42
CA THR A 181 11.88 -10.03 0.78
C THR A 181 10.79 -10.50 1.73
N LEU A 182 9.75 -9.68 1.92
CA LEU A 182 8.57 -10.04 2.71
C LEU A 182 7.88 -11.29 2.15
N LEU A 183 7.61 -11.31 0.84
CA LEU A 183 6.96 -12.45 0.18
C LEU A 183 7.80 -13.72 0.24
N ASP A 184 9.12 -13.61 0.11
CA ASP A 184 10.05 -14.73 0.21
C ASP A 184 10.02 -15.36 1.63
N ARG A 185 10.10 -14.53 2.67
CA ARG A 185 9.94 -14.97 4.07
C ARG A 185 8.57 -15.60 4.33
N PHE A 186 7.50 -15.02 3.78
CA PHE A 186 6.15 -15.55 3.89
C PHE A 186 6.04 -16.94 3.24
N CYS A 187 6.55 -17.10 2.01
CA CYS A 187 6.57 -18.39 1.32
C CYS A 187 7.40 -19.41 2.10
N LYS A 188 8.55 -18.99 2.64
CA LYS A 188 9.40 -19.90 3.42
C LYS A 188 8.71 -20.35 4.72
N ALA A 189 8.05 -19.44 5.43
CA ALA A 189 7.25 -19.79 6.61
C ALA A 189 6.12 -20.75 6.26
N ALA A 190 5.45 -20.56 5.11
CA ALA A 190 4.40 -21.46 4.63
C ALA A 190 4.94 -22.86 4.32
N GLU A 191 6.11 -22.99 3.68
CA GLU A 191 6.78 -24.27 3.45
C GLU A 191 7.08 -25.00 4.77
N LEU A 192 7.61 -24.28 5.76
CA LEU A 192 7.91 -24.85 7.08
C LEU A 192 6.63 -25.32 7.79
N LEU A 193 5.57 -24.52 7.77
CA LEU A 193 4.28 -24.85 8.39
C LEU A 193 3.56 -26.01 7.69
N GLY A 194 3.82 -26.22 6.40
CA GLY A 194 3.30 -27.35 5.61
C GLY A 194 4.12 -28.63 5.70
N ALA A 195 5.25 -28.64 6.43
CA ALA A 195 6.10 -29.82 6.55
C ALA A 195 5.39 -30.98 7.27
N ARG A 196 5.76 -32.23 6.98
CA ARG A 196 5.20 -33.40 7.71
C ARG A 196 5.69 -33.46 9.15
N ASP A 197 6.96 -33.13 9.36
CA ASP A 197 7.59 -33.11 10.68
C ASP A 197 7.03 -31.96 11.54
N VAL A 198 6.50 -32.29 12.72
CA VAL A 198 5.95 -31.33 13.69
C VAL A 198 7.03 -30.35 14.16
N ALA A 199 8.29 -30.76 14.29
CA ALA A 199 9.38 -29.88 14.69
C ALA A 199 9.62 -28.79 13.64
N VAL A 200 9.58 -29.14 12.36
CA VAL A 200 9.70 -28.18 11.24
C VAL A 200 8.48 -27.26 11.18
N ARG A 201 7.28 -27.79 11.41
CA ARG A 201 6.05 -26.97 11.50
C ARG A 201 6.07 -26.00 12.67
N THR A 202 6.66 -26.40 13.78
CA THR A 202 6.89 -25.52 14.93
C THR A 202 7.75 -24.31 14.54
N ALA A 203 8.81 -24.52 13.75
CA ALA A 203 9.59 -23.42 13.19
C ALA A 203 8.74 -22.52 12.27
N GLY A 204 7.85 -23.10 11.46
CA GLY A 204 6.89 -22.35 10.64
C GLY A 204 5.93 -21.48 11.46
N VAL A 205 5.38 -22.01 12.56
CA VAL A 205 4.51 -21.25 13.49
C VAL A 205 5.24 -20.04 14.06
N TYR A 206 6.47 -20.23 14.57
CA TYR A 206 7.26 -19.11 15.09
C TYR A 206 7.68 -18.13 13.98
N ALA A 207 7.94 -18.61 12.76
CA ALA A 207 8.26 -17.74 11.64
C ALA A 207 7.07 -16.84 11.25
N PHE A 208 5.84 -17.36 11.22
CA PHE A 208 4.65 -16.53 11.00
C PHE A 208 4.39 -15.56 12.15
N ALA A 209 4.60 -15.97 13.39
CA ALA A 209 4.47 -15.07 14.53
C ALA A 209 5.51 -13.93 14.47
N ALA A 210 6.75 -14.24 14.10
CA ALA A 210 7.80 -13.23 13.88
C ALA A 210 7.43 -12.30 12.71
N LEU A 211 6.94 -12.85 11.60
CA LEU A 211 6.50 -12.07 10.45
C LEU A 211 5.33 -11.13 10.79
N ALA A 212 4.38 -11.60 11.59
CA ALA A 212 3.30 -10.79 12.11
C ALA A 212 3.82 -9.63 12.97
N ASN A 213 4.86 -9.86 13.76
CA ASN A 213 5.46 -8.86 14.64
C ASN A 213 6.28 -7.82 13.87
N ASP A 214 7.06 -8.26 12.88
CA ASP A 214 8.03 -7.43 12.17
C ASP A 214 7.42 -6.61 11.02
N ALA A 215 6.30 -7.07 10.43
CA ALA A 215 5.70 -6.44 9.24
C ALA A 215 4.20 -6.12 9.47
N PRO A 216 3.87 -4.95 10.06
CA PRO A 216 2.50 -4.55 10.40
C PRO A 216 1.51 -4.65 9.24
N GLU A 217 1.94 -4.29 8.03
CA GLU A 217 1.13 -4.36 6.81
C GLU A 217 0.71 -5.78 6.40
N SER A 218 1.41 -6.81 6.90
CA SER A 218 1.12 -8.22 6.64
C SER A 218 0.65 -9.00 7.87
N ARG A 219 0.56 -8.34 9.02
CA ARG A 219 0.20 -8.96 10.31
C ARG A 219 -1.10 -9.75 10.24
N GLN A 220 -2.16 -9.16 9.70
CA GLN A 220 -3.43 -9.86 9.57
C GLN A 220 -3.29 -11.12 8.72
N GLY A 221 -2.57 -11.06 7.60
CA GLY A 221 -2.33 -12.22 6.74
C GLY A 221 -1.57 -13.34 7.46
N SER A 222 -0.56 -13.00 8.28
CA SER A 222 0.17 -13.98 9.10
C SER A 222 -0.71 -14.60 10.19
N ILE A 223 -1.56 -13.80 10.85
CA ILE A 223 -2.55 -14.28 11.83
C ILE A 223 -3.56 -15.21 11.14
N ASP A 224 -4.06 -14.84 9.97
CA ASP A 224 -5.02 -15.63 9.20
C ASP A 224 -4.48 -17.01 8.85
N VAL A 225 -3.19 -17.14 8.51
CA VAL A 225 -2.56 -18.46 8.26
C VAL A 225 -2.47 -19.29 9.53
N LEU A 226 -2.09 -18.69 10.67
CA LEU A 226 -2.06 -19.39 11.96
C LEU A 226 -3.46 -19.86 12.38
N CYS A 227 -4.47 -19.01 12.22
CA CYS A 227 -5.88 -19.35 12.42
C CYS A 227 -6.34 -20.44 11.46
N ALA A 228 -5.99 -20.36 10.17
CA ALA A 228 -6.31 -21.41 9.18
C ALA A 228 -5.67 -22.76 9.53
N TYR A 229 -4.46 -22.77 10.06
CA TYR A 229 -3.81 -23.97 10.59
C TYR A 229 -4.60 -24.56 11.77
N LEU A 230 -5.02 -23.71 12.72
CA LEU A 230 -5.87 -24.12 13.85
C LEU A 230 -7.25 -24.63 13.45
N ARG A 231 -7.74 -24.32 12.25
CA ARG A 231 -9.01 -24.84 11.72
C ARG A 231 -8.88 -26.16 10.97
N GLN A 232 -7.66 -26.62 10.71
CA GLN A 232 -7.48 -27.92 10.05
C GLN A 232 -8.08 -29.05 10.90
N PRO A 233 -8.70 -30.07 10.26
CA PRO A 233 -9.35 -31.16 10.96
C PRO A 233 -8.45 -31.77 12.02
N TRP A 234 -8.96 -31.80 13.25
CA TRP A 234 -8.30 -32.41 14.40
C TRP A 234 -8.96 -33.76 14.67
N GLY A 235 -8.18 -34.85 14.70
CA GLY A 235 -8.67 -36.14 15.16
C GLY A 235 -9.58 -36.93 14.20
N SER A 236 -9.60 -36.65 12.90
CA SER A 236 -10.34 -37.45 11.90
C SER A 236 -9.39 -38.29 11.04
N ARG A 237 -8.94 -39.43 11.59
CA ARG A 237 -8.87 -40.63 10.73
C ARG A 237 -10.31 -41.12 10.66
N PRO A 238 -10.91 -41.35 9.48
CA PRO A 238 -12.16 -42.08 9.45
C PRO A 238 -11.89 -43.42 10.13
N GLU A 239 -12.58 -43.71 11.23
CA GLU A 239 -12.87 -45.11 11.53
C GLU A 239 -13.46 -45.65 10.23
N ALA A 240 -12.72 -46.54 9.56
CA ALA A 240 -13.30 -47.32 8.49
C ALA A 240 -14.61 -47.86 9.08
N PRO A 241 -15.77 -47.59 8.45
CA PRO A 241 -17.03 -48.02 9.00
C PRO A 241 -16.88 -49.49 9.32
N GLY A 242 -17.10 -49.85 10.58
CA GLY A 242 -16.96 -51.21 11.06
C GLY A 242 -17.68 -52.12 10.10
N VAL A 243 -16.93 -52.78 9.24
CA VAL A 243 -17.43 -53.87 8.42
C VAL A 243 -17.65 -54.97 9.42
N GLY A 244 -18.88 -55.03 9.94
CA GLY A 244 -19.45 -56.26 10.41
C GLY A 244 -19.31 -57.26 9.28
N ALA A 245 -18.31 -58.12 9.42
CA ALA A 245 -18.22 -59.35 8.67
C ALA A 245 -17.62 -60.36 9.63
N ASP A 246 -18.49 -61.24 10.11
CA ASP A 246 -18.11 -62.61 10.44
C ASP A 246 -17.03 -63.08 9.46
N ARG A 247 -15.86 -63.39 10.00
CA ARG A 247 -14.92 -64.28 9.32
C ARG A 247 -14.19 -65.10 10.36
N GLN A 248 -14.94 -66.04 10.91
CA GLN A 248 -14.40 -67.31 11.35
C GLN A 248 -13.86 -68.04 10.11
N ASP A 249 -12.68 -68.64 10.26
CA ASP A 249 -12.01 -69.57 9.33
C ASP A 249 -11.35 -68.99 8.06
N ARG A 250 -10.01 -68.84 8.07
CA ARG A 250 -9.03 -69.80 7.48
C ARG A 250 -7.62 -69.21 7.26
N ASP A 251 -6.65 -70.00 7.70
CA ASP A 251 -5.35 -70.35 7.09
C ASP A 251 -4.23 -69.30 6.91
N GLU A 252 -3.22 -69.48 7.77
CA GLU A 252 -1.78 -69.67 7.49
C GLU A 252 -0.95 -68.71 6.60
N GLN A 253 0.09 -68.17 7.26
CA GLN A 253 1.49 -68.01 6.81
C GLN A 253 1.93 -66.81 5.94
N GLY A 254 2.64 -65.91 6.64
CA GLY A 254 3.80 -65.16 6.14
C GLY A 254 4.22 -64.12 7.19
N PRO A 255 5.50 -64.02 7.62
CA PRO A 255 5.98 -62.86 8.36
C PRO A 255 6.12 -61.71 7.34
N GLY A 256 4.98 -61.20 6.89
CA GLY A 256 4.91 -59.96 6.16
C GLY A 256 5.35 -58.87 7.12
N THR A 257 6.52 -58.29 6.86
CA THR A 257 6.98 -57.05 7.44
C THR A 257 5.82 -56.06 7.46
N ALA A 258 5.17 -55.93 8.62
CA ALA A 258 4.37 -54.77 8.91
C ALA A 258 5.35 -53.60 8.82
N HIS A 259 5.36 -52.90 7.69
CA HIS A 259 5.90 -51.55 7.69
C HIS A 259 5.18 -50.84 8.82
N PRO A 260 5.88 -50.44 9.90
CA PRO A 260 5.25 -49.60 10.88
C PRO A 260 4.80 -48.38 10.10
N VAL A 261 3.54 -47.98 10.29
CA VAL A 261 3.01 -46.73 9.77
C VAL A 261 3.75 -45.61 10.53
N GLU A 262 5.00 -45.33 10.15
CA GLU A 262 5.89 -44.34 10.77
C GLU A 262 5.48 -42.89 10.44
N ASP A 263 4.47 -42.70 9.58
CA ASP A 263 4.06 -41.39 9.07
C ASP A 263 2.86 -40.76 9.79
N ALA A 264 2.31 -41.39 10.85
CA ALA A 264 1.28 -40.75 11.66
C ALA A 264 1.94 -39.84 12.70
N ALA A 265 1.98 -38.53 12.43
CA ALA A 265 2.43 -37.52 13.38
C ALA A 265 1.82 -37.78 14.77
N ASP A 266 2.66 -37.82 15.80
CA ASP A 266 2.23 -38.07 17.18
C ASP A 266 1.12 -37.07 17.57
N PRO A 267 -0.11 -37.54 17.87
CA PRO A 267 -1.22 -36.66 18.23
C PRO A 267 -0.89 -35.72 19.40
N ARG A 268 0.03 -36.11 20.30
CA ARG A 268 0.48 -35.25 21.40
C ARG A 268 1.31 -34.06 20.91
N GLN A 269 2.16 -34.28 19.90
CA GLN A 269 2.99 -33.23 19.32
C GLN A 269 2.15 -32.23 18.55
N GLU A 270 1.19 -32.70 17.75
CA GLU A 270 0.27 -31.81 17.04
C GLU A 270 -0.60 -31.00 18.03
N ARG A 271 -0.99 -31.62 19.15
CA ARG A 271 -1.75 -30.96 20.21
C ARG A 271 -0.92 -29.82 20.80
N GLN A 272 0.32 -30.12 21.15
CA GLN A 272 1.27 -29.14 21.67
C GLN A 272 1.49 -27.98 20.69
N LEU A 273 1.56 -28.27 19.39
CA LEU A 273 1.72 -27.26 18.35
C LEU A 273 0.50 -26.34 18.26
N ARG A 274 -0.73 -26.87 18.28
CA ARG A 274 -1.96 -26.06 18.30
C ARG A 274 -2.06 -25.19 19.55
N HIS A 275 -1.75 -25.74 20.72
CA HIS A 275 -1.65 -24.97 21.97
C HIS A 275 -0.58 -23.88 21.90
N THR A 276 0.52 -24.13 21.18
CA THR A 276 1.56 -23.12 20.96
C THR A 276 1.05 -21.95 20.11
N VAL A 277 0.23 -22.20 19.09
CA VAL A 277 -0.38 -21.12 18.30
C VAL A 277 -1.33 -20.29 19.17
N VAL A 278 -2.21 -20.93 19.95
CA VAL A 278 -3.13 -20.23 20.87
C VAL A 278 -2.35 -19.39 21.89
N ARG A 279 -1.26 -19.94 22.43
CA ARG A 279 -0.36 -19.24 23.35
C ARG A 279 0.27 -18.00 22.70
N LEU A 280 0.77 -18.12 21.46
CA LEU A 280 1.34 -16.99 20.74
C LEU A 280 0.31 -15.89 20.49
N VAL A 281 -0.93 -16.25 20.16
CA VAL A 281 -2.02 -15.28 20.05
C VAL A 281 -2.23 -14.55 21.39
N ARG A 282 -2.37 -15.29 22.49
CA ARG A 282 -2.54 -14.71 23.84
C ARG A 282 -1.39 -13.76 24.19
N ASP A 283 -0.15 -14.21 24.04
CA ASP A 283 1.03 -13.45 24.47
C ASP A 283 1.16 -12.13 23.68
N ASN A 284 0.80 -12.11 22.39
CA ASN A 284 0.79 -10.86 21.60
C ASN A 284 -0.43 -9.97 21.87
N LEU A 285 -1.50 -10.49 22.48
CA LEU A 285 -2.63 -9.70 23.00
C LEU A 285 -2.34 -9.10 24.38
N HIS A 286 -1.33 -9.59 25.09
CA HIS A 286 -0.83 -8.98 26.34
C HIS A 286 0.02 -7.73 26.10
N LEU A 287 0.60 -7.60 24.91
CA LEU A 287 1.44 -6.46 24.57
C LEU A 287 0.66 -5.12 24.68
N PRO A 288 1.27 -4.06 25.25
CA PRO A 288 0.67 -2.73 25.32
C PRO A 288 0.23 -2.19 23.95
N ASP A 289 -0.71 -1.23 23.95
CA ASP A 289 -1.26 -0.64 22.71
C ASP A 289 -0.21 0.16 21.91
N ASP A 290 0.84 0.65 22.57
CA ASP A 290 1.96 1.37 21.95
C ASP A 290 3.09 0.44 21.47
N ASP A 291 3.04 -0.85 21.79
CA ASP A 291 4.02 -1.81 21.25
C ASP A 291 3.68 -2.08 19.77
N PRO A 292 4.61 -1.80 18.82
CA PRO A 292 4.35 -1.97 17.41
C PRO A 292 4.03 -3.42 17.03
N ARG A 293 4.38 -4.40 17.87
CA ARG A 293 4.15 -5.85 17.65
C ARG A 293 2.82 -6.33 18.19
N THR A 294 2.04 -5.49 18.87
CA THR A 294 0.75 -5.91 19.45
C THR A 294 -0.20 -6.46 18.39
N TRP A 295 -0.95 -7.52 18.75
CA TRP A 295 -1.98 -8.09 17.88
C TRP A 295 -3.39 -7.62 18.27
N ARG A 296 -3.48 -6.66 19.17
CA ARG A 296 -4.73 -6.00 19.55
C ARG A 296 -5.37 -5.32 18.33
N GLY A 297 -6.68 -5.42 18.20
CA GLY A 297 -7.44 -4.85 17.07
C GLY A 297 -7.45 -5.69 15.79
N HIS A 298 -6.78 -6.85 15.78
CA HIS A 298 -6.82 -7.79 14.66
C HIS A 298 -7.96 -8.80 14.76
N ASP A 299 -8.29 -9.40 13.61
CA ASP A 299 -9.31 -10.44 13.52
C ASP A 299 -8.71 -11.83 13.76
N PHE A 300 -9.45 -12.69 14.46
CA PHE A 300 -9.08 -14.07 14.77
C PHE A 300 -10.23 -15.01 14.44
N ASP A 301 -10.05 -15.82 13.40
CA ASP A 301 -11.03 -16.80 12.95
C ASP A 301 -10.67 -18.21 13.43
N PHE A 302 -11.29 -18.63 14.53
CA PHE A 302 -11.20 -19.99 15.08
C PHE A 302 -12.41 -20.85 14.72
N SER A 303 -13.14 -20.51 13.66
CA SER A 303 -14.38 -21.21 13.29
C SER A 303 -14.13 -22.68 12.96
N GLY A 304 -14.97 -23.59 13.46
CA GLY A 304 -14.89 -25.03 13.25
C GLY A 304 -13.71 -25.72 13.95
N MET A 305 -12.92 -24.99 14.75
CA MET A 305 -11.79 -25.56 15.47
C MET A 305 -12.27 -26.52 16.59
N VAL A 306 -11.54 -27.62 16.79
CA VAL A 306 -11.64 -28.41 18.03
C VAL A 306 -10.64 -27.87 19.06
N LEU A 307 -11.15 -27.41 20.20
CA LEU A 307 -10.40 -26.82 21.31
C LEU A 307 -10.43 -27.78 22.51
N ASP A 308 -9.33 -28.47 22.76
CA ASP A 308 -9.11 -29.35 23.91
C ASP A 308 -8.42 -28.64 25.09
N GLY A 309 -8.62 -27.33 25.14
CA GLY A 309 -8.05 -26.38 26.09
C GLY A 309 -7.57 -25.13 25.38
N GLY A 310 -7.60 -24.00 26.08
CA GLY A 310 -7.11 -22.73 25.56
C GLY A 310 -7.02 -21.69 26.66
N ASP A 311 -6.00 -20.84 26.58
CA ASP A 311 -5.79 -19.79 27.56
C ASP A 311 -5.63 -18.44 26.86
N PHE A 312 -6.53 -17.52 27.18
CA PHE A 312 -6.52 -16.11 26.83
C PHE A 312 -6.57 -15.24 28.09
N SER A 313 -6.14 -15.78 29.24
CA SER A 313 -6.15 -15.05 30.51
C SER A 313 -5.29 -13.79 30.41
N GLY A 314 -5.79 -12.66 30.88
CA GLY A 314 -5.14 -11.34 30.79
C GLY A 314 -5.10 -10.72 29.39
N ALA A 315 -5.58 -11.42 28.35
CA ALA A 315 -5.59 -10.89 26.98
C ALA A 315 -6.49 -9.66 26.89
N THR A 316 -6.12 -8.72 26.02
CA THR A 316 -6.92 -7.51 25.79
C THR A 316 -7.44 -7.51 24.35
N PHE A 317 -8.75 -7.41 24.21
CA PHE A 317 -9.47 -7.32 22.95
C PHE A 317 -9.99 -5.88 22.80
N THR A 318 -9.47 -5.16 21.80
CA THR A 318 -9.75 -3.73 21.55
C THR A 318 -10.03 -3.47 20.07
N GLY A 319 -10.40 -2.24 19.75
CA GLY A 319 -10.63 -1.80 18.37
C GLY A 319 -11.86 -2.44 17.75
N ASP A 320 -11.83 -2.60 16.42
CA ASP A 320 -12.90 -3.25 15.65
C ASP A 320 -12.62 -4.74 15.40
N GLY A 321 -11.55 -5.28 16.01
CA GLY A 321 -11.12 -6.67 15.83
C GLY A 321 -12.19 -7.68 16.26
N ARG A 322 -12.38 -8.71 15.45
CA ARG A 322 -13.37 -9.77 15.64
C ARG A 322 -12.70 -11.09 15.98
N VAL A 323 -13.12 -11.70 17.08
CA VAL A 323 -12.77 -13.08 17.41
C VAL A 323 -14.00 -13.96 17.20
N THR A 324 -13.88 -15.03 16.43
CA THR A 324 -14.99 -15.96 16.21
C THR A 324 -14.57 -17.39 16.52
N PHE A 325 -15.43 -18.06 17.27
CA PHE A 325 -15.40 -19.50 17.56
C PHE A 325 -16.62 -20.16 16.91
N ALA A 326 -17.05 -19.66 15.74
CA ALA A 326 -18.26 -20.16 15.11
C ALA A 326 -18.15 -21.65 14.82
N ASP A 327 -19.15 -22.45 15.19
CA ASP A 327 -19.15 -23.92 15.02
C ASP A 327 -17.94 -24.65 15.65
N ALA A 328 -17.20 -23.99 16.55
CA ALA A 328 -16.07 -24.62 17.24
C ALA A 328 -16.54 -25.66 18.25
N THR A 329 -15.79 -26.75 18.43
CA THR A 329 -16.06 -27.78 19.43
C THR A 329 -15.10 -27.62 20.61
N ILE A 330 -15.62 -27.25 21.77
CA ILE A 330 -14.85 -27.03 23.00
C ILE A 330 -14.99 -28.28 23.88
N THR A 331 -13.90 -29.04 23.99
CA THR A 331 -13.80 -30.25 24.82
C THR A 331 -13.00 -30.04 26.10
N GLY A 332 -12.18 -28.99 26.15
CA GLY A 332 -11.38 -28.61 27.33
C GLY A 332 -11.78 -27.27 27.95
N ALA A 333 -10.98 -26.80 28.90
CA ALA A 333 -11.19 -25.50 29.55
C ALA A 333 -10.67 -24.36 28.65
N LEU A 334 -11.51 -23.36 28.39
CA LEU A 334 -11.18 -22.11 27.69
C LEU A 334 -11.21 -20.94 28.68
N SER A 335 -10.04 -20.39 29.02
CA SER A 335 -9.94 -19.31 30.01
C SER A 335 -9.82 -17.94 29.36
N PHE A 336 -10.67 -17.01 29.80
CA PHE A 336 -10.54 -15.57 29.60
C PHE A 336 -10.37 -14.86 30.95
N ALA A 337 -9.77 -15.53 31.94
CA ALA A 337 -9.61 -14.97 33.27
C ALA A 337 -8.78 -13.67 33.25
N GLY A 338 -9.29 -12.58 33.84
CA GLY A 338 -8.63 -11.28 33.81
C GLY A 338 -8.54 -10.62 32.43
N ALA A 339 -9.19 -11.17 31.40
CA ALA A 339 -9.19 -10.57 30.07
C ALA A 339 -9.95 -9.24 30.04
N THR A 340 -9.55 -8.33 29.16
CA THR A 340 -10.22 -7.03 28.96
C THR A 340 -10.88 -6.98 27.60
N PHE A 341 -12.19 -6.78 27.55
CA PHE A 341 -12.99 -6.58 26.35
C PHE A 341 -13.35 -5.09 26.22
N ALA A 342 -12.45 -4.31 25.61
CA ALA A 342 -12.54 -2.85 25.48
C ALA A 342 -12.95 -2.38 24.06
N GLY A 343 -13.51 -3.28 23.26
CA GLY A 343 -13.94 -3.08 21.89
C GLY A 343 -14.14 -4.44 21.21
N GLY A 344 -14.46 -4.44 19.92
CA GLY A 344 -14.55 -5.66 19.12
C GLY A 344 -15.69 -6.60 19.55
N THR A 345 -15.67 -7.81 18.98
CA THR A 345 -16.67 -8.84 19.28
C THR A 345 -16.03 -10.21 19.35
N VAL A 346 -16.32 -10.96 20.41
CA VAL A 346 -16.01 -12.39 20.55
C VAL A 346 -17.31 -13.17 20.41
N SER A 347 -17.45 -13.96 19.35
CA SER A 347 -18.68 -14.69 19.03
C SER A 347 -18.48 -16.20 19.15
N PHE A 348 -19.44 -16.87 19.79
CA PHE A 348 -19.52 -18.33 19.92
C PHE A 348 -20.74 -18.90 19.19
N ASP A 349 -21.13 -18.30 18.05
CA ASP A 349 -22.28 -18.75 17.27
C ASP A 349 -22.14 -20.22 16.85
N GLY A 350 -23.11 -21.07 17.19
CA GLY A 350 -23.05 -22.51 16.89
C GLY A 350 -21.97 -23.30 17.65
N ALA A 351 -21.22 -22.69 18.57
CA ALA A 351 -20.16 -23.40 19.29
C ALA A 351 -20.74 -24.51 20.18
N ARG A 352 -20.08 -25.67 20.18
CA ARG A 352 -20.47 -26.90 20.88
C ARG A 352 -19.60 -27.12 22.12
N PHE A 353 -20.17 -27.21 23.32
CA PHE A 353 -19.42 -27.54 24.54
C PHE A 353 -19.54 -29.03 24.86
N ALA A 354 -18.66 -29.83 24.26
CA ALA A 354 -18.60 -31.29 24.46
C ALA A 354 -17.76 -31.65 25.69
N GLY A 355 -18.23 -31.25 26.88
CA GLY A 355 -17.53 -31.46 28.16
C GLY A 355 -16.52 -30.36 28.51
N GLY A 356 -16.32 -29.39 27.62
CA GLY A 356 -15.50 -28.21 27.88
C GLY A 356 -16.21 -27.17 28.75
N SER A 357 -15.43 -26.21 29.26
CA SER A 357 -15.90 -25.09 30.07
C SER A 357 -15.29 -23.78 29.61
N ILE A 358 -15.93 -22.66 29.94
CA ILE A 358 -15.41 -21.32 29.68
C ILE A 358 -15.42 -20.51 30.97
N SER A 359 -14.36 -19.74 31.20
CA SER A 359 -14.23 -18.91 32.40
C SER A 359 -13.95 -17.46 32.03
N PHE A 360 -14.68 -16.54 32.67
CA PHE A 360 -14.50 -15.09 32.58
C PHE A 360 -14.12 -14.49 33.94
N ALA A 361 -13.51 -15.28 34.82
CA ALA A 361 -13.17 -14.85 36.18
C ALA A 361 -12.30 -13.58 36.16
N GLY A 362 -12.77 -12.48 36.76
CA GLY A 362 -12.05 -11.21 36.78
C GLY A 362 -11.96 -10.48 35.43
N ALA A 363 -12.68 -10.93 34.40
CA ALA A 363 -12.70 -10.25 33.11
C ALA A 363 -13.44 -8.90 33.19
N THR A 364 -12.95 -7.92 32.43
CA THR A 364 -13.51 -6.56 32.36
C THR A 364 -14.19 -6.33 31.01
N PHE A 365 -15.40 -5.78 31.01
CA PHE A 365 -16.19 -5.49 29.81
C PHE A 365 -16.42 -3.99 29.68
N ASN A 366 -15.64 -3.33 28.83
CA ASN A 366 -15.65 -1.87 28.60
C ASN A 366 -15.91 -1.54 27.12
N GLY A 367 -17.09 -1.92 26.61
CA GLY A 367 -17.49 -1.66 25.22
C GLY A 367 -17.25 -2.81 24.24
N GLY A 368 -16.52 -3.85 24.63
CA GLY A 368 -16.45 -5.11 23.88
C GLY A 368 -17.64 -6.03 24.15
N LEU A 369 -18.01 -6.82 23.15
CA LEU A 369 -19.10 -7.80 23.23
C LEU A 369 -18.55 -9.23 23.21
N VAL A 370 -18.95 -10.06 24.16
CA VAL A 370 -18.81 -11.51 24.14
C VAL A 370 -20.21 -12.11 24.00
N ASP A 371 -20.47 -12.78 22.88
CA ASP A 371 -21.78 -13.33 22.53
C ASP A 371 -21.78 -14.86 22.61
N LEU A 372 -22.41 -15.38 23.66
CA LEU A 372 -22.70 -16.80 23.87
C LEU A 372 -24.18 -17.13 23.61
N SER A 373 -24.97 -16.17 23.10
CA SER A 373 -26.43 -16.31 23.06
C SER A 373 -26.93 -17.39 22.09
N ARG A 374 -26.09 -17.76 21.12
CA ARG A 374 -26.39 -18.69 20.02
C ARG A 374 -25.47 -19.92 19.99
N ILE A 375 -24.96 -20.36 21.13
CA ILE A 375 -24.24 -21.65 21.22
C ILE A 375 -25.17 -22.81 20.88
N ASP A 376 -24.59 -23.94 20.44
CA ASP A 376 -25.33 -25.15 20.07
C ASP A 376 -26.25 -25.61 21.21
N ALA A 377 -27.54 -25.81 20.91
CA ALA A 377 -28.56 -26.05 21.92
C ALA A 377 -28.43 -27.43 22.58
N GLU A 378 -27.95 -28.43 21.84
CA GLU A 378 -27.82 -29.82 22.32
C GLU A 378 -26.64 -30.00 23.28
N HIS A 379 -25.53 -29.28 23.04
CA HIS A 379 -24.30 -29.38 23.81
C HIS A 379 -23.99 -28.09 24.56
N ARG A 380 -25.03 -27.40 25.01
CA ARG A 380 -24.90 -26.18 25.76
C ARG A 380 -24.65 -26.48 27.25
N PRO A 381 -23.69 -25.82 27.91
CA PRO A 381 -23.51 -25.97 29.34
C PRO A 381 -24.58 -25.17 30.12
N PRO A 382 -24.88 -25.55 31.37
CA PRO A 382 -25.83 -24.81 32.21
C PRO A 382 -25.43 -23.34 32.37
N ALA A 383 -26.40 -22.42 32.39
CA ALA A 383 -26.12 -20.98 32.49
C ALA A 383 -25.27 -20.62 33.73
N SER A 384 -25.44 -21.34 34.85
CA SER A 384 -24.66 -21.19 36.09
C SER A 384 -23.17 -21.51 35.95
N THR A 385 -22.78 -22.27 34.91
CA THR A 385 -21.38 -22.58 34.60
C THR A 385 -20.75 -21.55 33.68
N LEU A 386 -21.55 -20.81 32.90
CA LEU A 386 -21.09 -19.72 32.04
C LEU A 386 -20.88 -18.42 32.84
N TRP A 387 -21.74 -18.19 33.84
CA TRP A 387 -21.67 -17.02 34.71
C TRP A 387 -22.24 -17.32 36.10
N PRO A 388 -21.64 -16.79 37.19
CA PRO A 388 -22.12 -17.05 38.54
C PRO A 388 -23.58 -16.62 38.76
N VAL A 389 -24.35 -17.49 39.41
CA VAL A 389 -25.75 -17.22 39.77
C VAL A 389 -25.84 -16.06 40.76
N GLY A 390 -26.80 -15.15 40.57
CA GLY A 390 -27.02 -13.99 41.44
C GLY A 390 -26.05 -12.82 41.20
N VAL A 391 -25.06 -12.97 40.32
CA VAL A 391 -24.16 -11.87 39.93
C VAL A 391 -24.70 -11.19 38.69
N ARG A 392 -24.76 -9.85 38.69
CA ARG A 392 -25.19 -9.06 37.54
C ARG A 392 -24.31 -9.40 36.32
N VAL A 393 -24.95 -9.75 35.21
CA VAL A 393 -24.27 -9.98 33.93
C VAL A 393 -23.78 -8.62 33.38
N PRO A 394 -22.50 -8.47 33.01
CA PRO A 394 -21.98 -7.27 32.38
C PRO A 394 -22.70 -6.98 31.05
N ALA A 395 -22.88 -5.70 30.70
CA ALA A 395 -23.56 -5.32 29.46
C ALA A 395 -22.88 -5.87 28.19
N GLY A 396 -21.57 -6.10 28.25
CA GLY A 396 -20.77 -6.69 27.18
C GLY A 396 -20.79 -8.22 27.14
N LEU A 397 -21.54 -8.92 28.00
CA LEU A 397 -21.65 -10.38 27.99
C LEU A 397 -23.08 -10.80 27.70
N ARG A 398 -23.30 -11.50 26.58
CA ARG A 398 -24.61 -12.08 26.24
C ARG A 398 -24.62 -13.56 26.54
N LEU A 399 -25.44 -13.94 27.52
CA LEU A 399 -25.68 -15.33 27.86
C LEU A 399 -26.82 -15.90 27.02
N PRO A 400 -26.81 -17.22 26.76
CA PRO A 400 -27.91 -17.87 26.07
C PRO A 400 -29.16 -17.94 26.96
N ALA A 401 -30.35 -17.91 26.34
CA ALA A 401 -31.63 -17.88 27.06
C ALA A 401 -31.77 -19.07 28.01
N PRO A 402 -32.38 -18.97 29.20
CA PRO A 402 -32.54 -20.15 30.07
C PRO A 402 -33.20 -21.29 29.30
N ALA A 403 -32.74 -22.53 29.53
CA ALA A 403 -33.40 -23.70 28.98
C ALA A 403 -34.87 -23.64 29.43
N ARG A 404 -35.81 -23.73 28.49
CA ARG A 404 -37.21 -23.87 28.88
C ARG A 404 -37.34 -25.24 29.50
N ASP A 405 -37.64 -25.29 30.79
CA ASP A 405 -38.01 -26.54 31.46
C ASP A 405 -39.13 -27.19 30.63
N ALA A 406 -38.86 -28.39 30.12
CA ALA A 406 -39.78 -29.17 29.29
C ALA A 406 -40.71 -30.01 30.17
#